data_AF-A0A1P8MR46-F1
#
_entry.id   AF-A0A1P8MR46-F1
#
_cell.length_a   1.000
_cell.length_b   1.000
_cell.length_c   1.000
_cell.angle_alpha   90.00
_cell.angle_beta   90.00
_cell.angle_gamma   90.00
#
_symmetry.space_group_name_H-M   'P 1'
#
loop_
_entity.id
_entity.type
_entity.pdbx_description
1 polymer ?
#
loop_
_entity_poly.entity_id
_entity_poly.type
_entity_poly.pdbx_seq_one_letter_code
_entity_poly.pdbx_strand_id
1 'polypeptide(L)'
;MTQHADIKDTPSLMVKAFRQLSQLMQDEVALAKAELSRNLSRAGAGLALLGVAAILALTALDVLAGALVAYLATTDMSVGTAALIVGGACLVVALVLAFVGKSRLSADALSPDRTIHNISKDLDAMKEATDA
;
A
#
# COMPACT_ATOMS: atom_id res chain seq x y z
N MET A 1 -31.34 38.37 40.18
CA MET A 1 -30.20 37.84 40.93
C MET A 1 -29.01 37.78 39.99
N THR A 2 -28.14 38.77 40.01
CA THR A 2 -26.97 38.90 39.13
C THR A 2 -25.84 38.03 39.68
N GLN A 3 -25.61 36.89 39.05
CA GLN A 3 -24.49 36.00 39.38
C GLN A 3 -23.18 36.73 39.07
N HIS A 4 -22.47 37.17 40.12
CA HIS A 4 -21.10 37.65 40.02
C HIS A 4 -20.25 36.48 39.51
N ALA A 5 -19.74 36.59 38.27
CA ALA A 5 -18.65 35.73 37.82
C ALA A 5 -17.43 36.06 38.71
N ASP A 6 -17.12 35.19 39.65
CA ASP A 6 -16.01 35.35 40.58
C ASP A 6 -14.70 35.19 39.79
N ILE A 7 -13.77 36.15 39.94
CA ILE A 7 -12.44 36.12 39.29
C ILE A 7 -11.67 34.84 39.67
N LYS A 8 -12.08 34.20 40.78
CA LYS A 8 -11.64 32.90 41.26
C LYS A 8 -12.01 31.71 40.35
N ASP A 9 -12.90 31.88 39.38
CA ASP A 9 -13.32 30.82 38.42
C ASP A 9 -12.48 30.76 37.14
N THR A 10 -11.70 31.80 36.82
CA THR A 10 -10.81 31.83 35.65
C THR A 10 -9.84 30.62 35.59
N PRO A 11 -9.20 30.21 36.72
CA PRO A 11 -8.38 29.00 36.76
C PRO A 11 -9.20 27.72 36.51
N SER A 12 -10.45 27.67 36.97
CA SER A 12 -11.30 26.48 36.85
C SER A 12 -11.80 26.28 35.41
N LEU A 13 -12.05 27.37 34.67
CA LEU A 13 -12.37 27.35 33.24
C LEU A 13 -11.19 26.89 32.39
N MET A 14 -9.98 27.35 32.71
CA MET A 14 -8.77 26.94 32.00
C MET A 14 -8.49 25.45 32.19
N VAL A 15 -8.62 24.92 33.41
CA VAL A 15 -8.51 23.48 33.69
C VAL A 15 -9.58 22.67 32.93
N LYS A 16 -10.81 23.17 32.81
CA LYS A 16 -11.87 22.52 32.02
C LYS A 16 -11.54 22.51 30.53
N ALA A 17 -11.06 23.61 29.96
CA ALA A 17 -10.68 23.69 28.55
C ALA A 17 -9.52 22.74 28.21
N PHE A 18 -8.48 22.68 29.04
CA PHE A 18 -7.38 21.72 28.87
C PHE A 18 -7.86 20.27 28.94
N ARG A 19 -8.80 19.98 29.84
CA ARG A 19 -9.38 18.64 29.98
C ARG A 19 -10.23 18.27 28.74
N GLN A 20 -10.98 19.22 28.17
CA GLN A 20 -11.72 19.03 26.92
C GLN A 20 -10.79 18.84 25.71
N LEU A 21 -9.72 19.61 25.59
CA LEU A 21 -8.71 19.43 24.54
C LEU A 21 -8.03 18.06 24.64
N SER A 22 -7.68 17.64 25.86
CA SER A 22 -7.14 16.29 26.09
C SER A 22 -8.13 15.19 25.72
N GLN A 23 -9.43 15.39 25.98
CA GLN A 23 -10.47 14.44 25.59
C GLN A 23 -10.58 14.35 24.06
N LEU A 24 -10.63 15.50 23.37
CA LEU A 24 -10.70 15.57 21.92
C LEU A 24 -9.49 14.92 21.24
N MET A 25 -8.28 15.14 21.76
CA MET A 25 -7.07 14.49 21.23
C MET A 25 -7.12 12.96 21.39
N GLN A 26 -7.64 12.46 22.51
CA GLN A 26 -7.81 11.02 22.71
C GLN A 26 -8.84 10.44 21.73
N ASP A 27 -9.94 11.16 21.50
CA ASP A 27 -10.99 10.77 20.55
C ASP A 27 -10.47 10.75 19.12
N GLU A 28 -9.68 11.75 18.70
CA GLU A 28 -9.10 11.82 17.36
C GLU A 28 -8.09 10.68 17.13
N VAL A 29 -7.27 10.36 18.14
CA VAL A 29 -6.36 9.21 18.10
C VAL A 29 -7.15 7.90 18.04
N ALA A 30 -8.24 7.78 18.78
CA ALA A 30 -9.10 6.59 18.73
C ALA A 30 -9.76 6.44 17.34
N LEU A 31 -10.23 7.55 16.76
CA LEU A 31 -10.80 7.58 15.43
C LEU A 31 -9.77 7.22 14.35
N ALA A 32 -8.59 7.84 14.38
CA ALA A 32 -7.49 7.55 13.47
C ALA A 32 -7.07 6.07 13.54
N LYS A 33 -7.02 5.49 14.76
CA LYS A 33 -6.77 4.05 14.94
C LYS A 33 -7.89 3.19 14.35
N ALA A 34 -9.15 3.57 14.53
CA ALA A 34 -10.29 2.85 13.98
C ALA A 34 -10.30 2.90 12.44
N GLU A 35 -10.01 4.07 11.85
CA GLU A 35 -9.91 4.23 10.41
C GLU A 35 -8.72 3.46 9.83
N LEU A 36 -7.55 3.54 10.48
CA LEU A 36 -6.37 2.77 10.10
C LEU A 36 -6.67 1.27 10.13
N SER A 37 -7.28 0.75 11.21
CA SER A 37 -7.70 -0.64 11.32
C SER A 37 -8.67 -1.06 10.21
N ARG A 38 -9.65 -0.22 9.90
CA ARG A 38 -10.61 -0.47 8.81
C ARG A 38 -9.93 -0.49 7.44
N ASN A 39 -9.00 0.44 7.20
CA ASN A 39 -8.22 0.51 5.97
C ASN A 39 -7.30 -0.71 5.83
N LEU A 40 -6.60 -1.11 6.89
CA LEU A 40 -5.80 -2.33 6.92
C LEU A 40 -6.64 -3.58 6.67
N SER A 41 -7.81 -3.69 7.29
CA SER A 41 -8.70 -4.84 7.09
C SER A 41 -9.17 -4.94 5.65
N ARG A 42 -9.57 -3.82 5.03
CA ARG A 42 -9.97 -3.76 3.62
C ARG A 42 -8.83 -4.10 2.68
N ALA A 43 -7.66 -3.51 2.92
CA ALA A 43 -6.46 -3.79 2.14
C ALA A 43 -6.05 -5.26 2.28
N GLY A 44 -6.08 -5.80 3.50
CA GLY A 44 -5.76 -7.20 3.81
C GLY A 44 -6.73 -8.18 3.12
N ALA A 45 -8.03 -7.91 3.15
CA ALA A 45 -9.02 -8.71 2.42
C ALA A 45 -8.79 -8.66 0.90
N GLY A 46 -8.48 -7.47 0.36
CA GLY A 46 -8.12 -7.30 -1.05
C GLY A 46 -6.86 -8.10 -1.43
N LEU A 47 -5.82 -8.02 -0.62
CA LEU A 47 -4.58 -8.79 -0.82
C LEU A 47 -4.82 -10.30 -0.71
N ALA A 48 -5.68 -10.75 0.21
CA ALA A 48 -6.05 -12.16 0.32
C ALA A 48 -6.77 -12.66 -0.94
N LEU A 49 -7.75 -11.90 -1.45
CA LEU A 49 -8.45 -12.23 -2.69
C LEU A 49 -7.49 -12.26 -3.89
N LEU A 50 -6.59 -11.27 -4.00
CA LEU A 50 -5.57 -11.26 -5.05
C LEU A 50 -4.61 -12.45 -4.93
N GLY A 51 -4.24 -12.85 -3.71
CA GLY A 51 -3.42 -14.03 -3.47
C GLY A 51 -4.10 -15.32 -3.97
N VAL A 52 -5.37 -15.53 -3.63
CA VAL A 52 -6.14 -16.68 -4.12
C VAL A 52 -6.30 -16.63 -5.64
N ALA A 53 -6.60 -15.47 -6.21
CA ALA A 53 -6.70 -15.29 -7.65
C ALA A 53 -5.38 -15.60 -8.37
N ALA A 54 -4.24 -15.19 -7.82
CA ALA A 54 -2.93 -15.50 -8.36
C ALA A 54 -2.64 -17.01 -8.36
N ILE A 55 -2.96 -17.72 -7.27
CA ILE A 55 -2.82 -19.18 -7.20
C ILE A 55 -3.68 -19.85 -8.27
N LEU A 56 -4.96 -19.49 -8.37
CA LEU A 56 -5.86 -20.06 -9.37
C LEU A 56 -5.42 -19.76 -10.80
N ALA A 57 -4.94 -18.54 -11.06
CA ALA A 57 -4.41 -18.16 -12.37
C ALA A 57 -3.19 -18.98 -12.76
N LEU A 58 -2.27 -19.23 -11.81
CA LEU A 58 -1.10 -20.10 -12.03
C LEU A 58 -1.53 -21.55 -12.32
N THR A 59 -2.45 -22.10 -11.51
CA THR A 59 -2.97 -23.47 -11.75
C THR A 59 -3.66 -23.58 -13.11
N ALA A 60 -4.48 -22.59 -13.49
CA ALA A 60 -5.12 -22.57 -14.80
C ALA A 60 -4.10 -22.46 -15.93
N LEU A 61 -3.05 -21.64 -15.75
CA LEU A 61 -1.96 -21.51 -16.72
C LEU A 61 -1.21 -22.83 -16.91
N ASP A 62 -0.93 -23.59 -15.86
CA ASP A 62 -0.30 -24.91 -15.97
C ASP A 62 -1.16 -25.90 -16.76
N VAL A 63 -2.47 -25.93 -16.48
CA VAL A 63 -3.42 -26.77 -17.22
C VAL A 63 -3.49 -26.37 -18.70
N LEU A 64 -3.55 -25.06 -18.99
CA LEU A 64 -3.55 -24.53 -20.36
C LEU A 64 -2.25 -24.83 -21.09
N ALA A 65 -1.10 -24.70 -20.44
CA ALA A 65 0.20 -25.03 -20.99
C ALA A 65 0.27 -26.52 -21.34
N GLY A 66 -0.15 -27.40 -20.42
CA GLY A 66 -0.24 -28.83 -20.66
C GLY A 66 -1.19 -29.19 -21.82
N ALA A 67 -2.35 -28.54 -21.89
CA ALA A 67 -3.29 -28.71 -23.00
C ALA A 67 -2.70 -28.27 -24.33
N LEU A 68 -1.95 -27.15 -24.37
CA LEU A 68 -1.28 -26.68 -25.57
C LEU A 68 -0.15 -27.63 -26.01
N VAL A 69 0.63 -28.16 -25.06
CA VAL A 69 1.64 -29.19 -25.34
C VAL A 69 0.98 -30.44 -25.93
N ALA A 70 -0.11 -30.91 -25.33
CA ALA A 70 -0.84 -32.07 -25.84
C ALA A 70 -1.42 -31.81 -27.24
N TYR A 71 -1.97 -30.62 -27.48
CA TYR A 71 -2.47 -30.20 -28.79
C TYR A 71 -1.36 -30.18 -29.84
N LEU A 72 -0.22 -29.56 -29.55
CA LEU A 72 0.94 -29.54 -30.45
C LEU A 72 1.56 -30.92 -30.68
N ALA A 73 1.44 -31.84 -29.72
CA ALA A 73 1.88 -33.21 -29.93
C ALA A 73 1.02 -33.97 -30.95
N THR A 74 -0.18 -33.48 -31.31
CA THR A 74 -1.01 -34.08 -32.37
C THR A 74 -0.52 -33.77 -33.78
N THR A 75 0.36 -32.78 -33.96
CA THR A 75 0.88 -32.35 -35.27
C THR A 75 2.21 -33.04 -35.63
N ASP A 76 2.32 -34.36 -35.38
CA ASP A 76 3.52 -35.18 -35.58
C ASP A 76 4.79 -34.75 -34.79
N MET A 77 4.65 -33.79 -33.86
CA MET A 77 5.75 -33.33 -33.03
C MET A 77 5.88 -34.20 -31.76
N SER A 78 7.11 -34.52 -31.35
CA SER A 78 7.31 -35.23 -30.08
C SER A 78 6.84 -34.36 -28.90
N VAL A 79 6.29 -34.99 -27.86
CA VAL A 79 5.84 -34.31 -26.63
C VAL A 79 6.96 -33.46 -26.02
N GLY A 80 8.21 -33.92 -26.08
CA GLY A 80 9.36 -33.19 -25.57
C GLY A 80 9.61 -31.87 -26.31
N THR A 81 9.55 -31.88 -27.65
CA THR A 81 9.69 -30.66 -28.47
C THR A 81 8.53 -29.68 -28.25
N ALA A 82 7.30 -30.19 -28.16
CA ALA A 82 6.13 -29.37 -27.83
C ALA A 82 6.28 -28.69 -26.46
N ALA A 83 6.70 -29.45 -25.44
CA ALA A 83 6.93 -28.94 -24.09
C ALA A 83 8.04 -27.89 -24.04
N LEU A 84 9.14 -28.08 -24.78
CA LEU A 84 10.22 -27.09 -24.85
C LEU A 84 9.77 -25.77 -25.48
N ILE A 85 8.98 -25.81 -26.54
CA ILE A 85 8.47 -24.60 -27.20
C ILE A 85 7.52 -23.84 -26.28
N VAL A 86 6.52 -24.53 -25.72
CA VAL A 86 5.52 -23.89 -24.84
C VAL A 86 6.18 -23.39 -23.55
N GLY A 87 7.00 -24.24 -22.91
CA GLY A 87 7.73 -23.86 -21.70
C GLY A 87 8.69 -22.71 -21.94
N GLY A 88 9.40 -22.70 -23.08
CA GLY A 88 10.26 -21.59 -23.48
C GLY A 88 9.49 -20.27 -23.67
N ALA A 89 8.34 -20.31 -24.32
CA ALA A 89 7.47 -19.15 -24.49
C ALA A 89 6.97 -18.61 -23.14
N CYS A 90 6.48 -19.50 -22.25
CA CYS A 90 6.06 -19.12 -20.90
C CYS A 90 7.21 -18.51 -20.09
N LEU A 91 8.43 -19.06 -20.21
CA LEU A 91 9.61 -18.54 -19.51
C LEU A 91 9.99 -17.13 -19.98
N VAL A 92 9.93 -16.85 -21.28
CA VAL A 92 10.15 -15.50 -21.81
C VAL A 92 9.14 -14.52 -21.24
N VAL A 93 7.84 -14.88 -21.24
CA VAL A 93 6.78 -14.04 -20.65
C VAL A 93 7.03 -13.82 -19.16
N ALA A 94 7.39 -14.86 -18.41
CA ALA A 94 7.68 -14.78 -16.98
C ALA A 94 8.86 -13.84 -16.68
N LEU A 95 9.94 -13.91 -17.45
CA LEU A 95 11.09 -12.99 -17.31
C LEU A 95 10.68 -11.54 -17.55
N VAL A 96 9.93 -11.25 -18.62
CA VAL A 96 9.44 -9.90 -18.91
C VAL A 96 8.59 -9.37 -17.76
N LEU A 97 7.62 -10.16 -17.29
CA LEU A 97 6.77 -9.79 -16.16
C LEU A 97 7.57 -9.58 -14.88
N ALA A 98 8.60 -10.39 -14.62
CA ALA A 98 9.47 -10.23 -13.46
C ALA A 98 10.28 -8.92 -13.51
N PHE A 99 10.85 -8.58 -14.66
CA PHE A 99 11.59 -7.32 -14.84
C PHE A 99 10.68 -6.09 -14.73
N VAL A 100 9.50 -6.13 -15.35
CA VAL A 100 8.49 -5.06 -15.24
C VAL A 100 7.98 -4.95 -13.80
N GLY A 101 7.66 -6.06 -13.14
CA GLY A 101 7.23 -6.06 -11.76
C GLY A 101 8.29 -5.46 -10.82
N LYS A 102 9.55 -5.89 -10.98
CA LYS A 102 10.69 -5.36 -10.22
C LYS A 102 10.87 -3.85 -10.44
N SER A 103 10.71 -3.34 -11.66
CA SER A 103 10.87 -1.91 -11.92
C SER A 103 9.75 -1.09 -11.30
N ARG A 104 8.51 -1.60 -11.34
CA ARG A 104 7.33 -0.96 -10.70
C ARG A 104 7.39 -0.97 -9.18
N LEU A 105 8.07 -1.95 -8.58
CA LEU A 105 8.21 -2.09 -7.14
C LEU A 105 9.55 -1.55 -6.60
N SER A 106 10.35 -0.91 -7.46
CA SER A 106 11.62 -0.32 -7.04
C SER A 106 11.42 0.80 -6.03
N ALA A 107 12.34 0.95 -5.08
CA ALA A 107 12.29 1.99 -4.05
C ALA A 107 12.23 3.41 -4.64
N ASP A 108 12.84 3.62 -5.81
CA ASP A 108 12.71 4.87 -6.56
C ASP A 108 11.28 5.09 -7.08
N ALA A 109 10.61 4.05 -7.61
CA ALA A 109 9.22 4.15 -8.07
C ALA A 109 8.20 4.30 -6.93
N LEU A 110 8.57 3.91 -5.71
CA LEU A 110 7.73 4.01 -4.50
C LEU A 110 8.06 5.23 -3.64
N SER A 111 9.13 5.96 -3.95
CA SER A 111 9.47 7.20 -3.26
C SER A 111 8.48 8.29 -3.68
N PRO A 112 7.78 8.96 -2.74
CA PRO A 112 6.86 10.01 -3.11
C PRO A 112 7.65 11.25 -3.56
N ASP A 113 7.82 11.39 -4.88
CA ASP A 113 8.57 12.49 -5.52
C ASP A 113 8.16 13.87 -4.99
N ARG A 114 6.85 14.07 -4.74
CA ARG A 114 6.32 15.35 -4.24
C ARG A 114 6.53 15.57 -2.75
N THR A 115 6.51 14.52 -1.94
CA THR A 115 6.63 14.66 -0.48
C THR A 115 8.09 14.97 -0.09
N ILE A 116 9.06 14.35 -0.77
CA ILE A 116 10.48 14.59 -0.50
C ILE A 116 10.91 15.99 -0.96
N HIS A 117 10.38 16.48 -2.09
CA HIS A 117 10.72 17.81 -2.60
C HIS A 117 10.16 18.97 -1.75
N ASN A 118 9.05 18.76 -1.05
CA ASN A 118 8.50 19.76 -0.12
C ASN A 118 9.24 19.77 1.22
N ILE A 119 9.64 18.60 1.74
CA ILE A 119 10.41 18.50 2.99
C ILE A 119 11.80 19.13 2.84
N SER A 120 12.45 18.96 1.69
CA SER A 120 13.74 19.62 1.41
C SER A 120 13.62 21.14 1.36
N LYS A 121 12.59 21.68 0.70
CA LYS A 121 12.31 23.13 0.69
C LYS A 121 12.03 23.70 2.07
N ASP A 122 11.29 22.99 2.91
CA ASP A 122 11.00 23.43 4.28
C ASP A 122 12.26 23.41 5.16
N LEU A 123 13.15 22.43 4.98
CA LEU A 123 14.43 22.36 5.69
C LEU A 123 15.39 23.48 5.28
N ASP A 124 15.42 23.83 3.99
CA ASP A 124 16.23 24.94 3.49
C ASP A 124 15.71 26.29 4.00
N ALA A 125 14.39 26.49 4.03
CA ALA A 125 13.78 27.69 4.62
C ALA A 125 14.04 27.82 6.12
N MET A 126 14.07 26.71 6.86
CA MET A 126 14.41 26.71 8.29
C MET A 126 15.90 27.01 8.57
N LYS A 127 16.80 26.55 7.70
CA LYS A 127 18.23 26.89 7.78
C LYS A 127 18.46 28.36 7.52
N GLU A 128 17.82 28.91 6.48
CA GLU A 128 17.93 30.33 6.12
C GLU A 128 17.36 31.25 7.22
N ALA A 129 16.32 30.80 7.94
CA ALA A 129 15.76 31.52 9.09
C ALA A 129 16.58 31.39 10.40
N THR A 130 17.49 30.42 10.48
CA THR A 130 18.38 30.22 11.65
C THR A 130 19.73 30.92 11.47
N ASP A 131 20.15 31.12 10.22
CA ASP A 131 21.39 31.83 9.85
C ASP A 131 21.18 33.35 9.61
N ALA A 132 19.96 33.88 9.83
CA ALA A 132 19.60 35.31 9.74
C ALA A 132 19.37 35.94 11.13
#